data_AF-A0A562KWL8-F1
#
_entry.id   AF-A0A562KWL8-F1
#
_cell.length_a   1.000
_cell.length_b   1.000
_cell.length_c   1.000
_cell.angle_alpha   90.00
_cell.angle_beta   90.00
_cell.angle_gamma   90.00
#
_symmetry.space_group_name_H-M   'P 1'
#
loop_
_entity.id
_entity.type
_entity.pdbx_description
1 polymer ?
#
loop_
_entity_poly.entity_id
_entity_poly.type
_entity_poly.pdbx_seq_one_letter_code
_entity_poly.pdbx_strand_id
1 'polypeptide(L)'
;MAKRSKKSAKKSTAPDDHPEGWKYADEPRPVRPSRGGKRSSPPGKRRLALMTTPERYREILAIIEHWPLNRPLDWKVLMDLIGARYHGKWTRQALAKYDDLQDAFTKRLGQVEEAMAKAKPKDGKKPRKARTRDEQVEYLKRQLDAANKEIVDLKVQYAILDNRMARWRKNALGRGMTVAQLDKKLQENDRGRSDKS
;
A
#
# COMPACT_ATOMS: atom_id res chain seq x y z
N MET A 1 -31.07 63.93 35.23
CA MET A 1 -30.50 62.91 34.33
C MET A 1 -29.36 63.54 33.53
N ALA A 2 -28.11 63.30 33.94
CA ALA A 2 -26.94 64.01 33.43
C ALA A 2 -26.28 63.28 32.25
N LYS A 3 -26.04 64.04 31.16
CA LYS A 3 -25.35 63.65 29.93
C LYS A 3 -23.86 63.36 30.21
N ARG A 4 -23.30 62.30 29.62
CA ARG A 4 -21.83 62.14 29.48
C ARG A 4 -21.47 61.62 28.08
N SER A 5 -21.20 62.59 27.21
CA SER A 5 -20.48 62.45 25.94
C SER A 5 -19.03 62.02 26.22
N LYS A 6 -18.58 60.89 25.67
CA LYS A 6 -17.16 60.50 25.64
C LYS A 6 -16.58 60.85 24.26
N LYS A 7 -15.94 62.02 24.17
CA LYS A 7 -14.89 62.30 23.17
C LYS A 7 -13.62 61.58 23.65
N SER A 8 -13.14 60.58 22.92
CA SER A 8 -11.78 60.05 23.09
C SER A 8 -10.87 60.72 22.06
N ALA A 9 -9.85 61.38 22.60
CA ALA A 9 -8.88 62.18 21.88
C ALA A 9 -7.96 61.33 21.01
N LYS A 10 -7.68 61.80 19.78
CA LYS A 10 -6.57 61.32 18.96
C LYS A 10 -5.27 61.68 19.69
N LYS A 11 -4.51 60.66 20.07
CA LYS A 11 -3.17 60.79 20.65
C LYS A 11 -2.23 61.24 19.53
N SER A 12 -1.80 62.49 19.55
CA SER A 12 -0.72 62.99 18.68
C SER A 12 0.60 62.47 19.24
N THR A 13 1.23 61.53 18.55
CA THR A 13 2.61 61.10 18.77
C THR A 13 3.55 62.26 18.43
N ALA A 14 4.48 62.55 19.34
CA ALA A 14 5.53 63.55 19.16
C ALA A 14 6.47 63.15 18.01
N PRO A 15 7.15 64.10 17.35
CA PRO A 15 8.15 63.78 16.35
C PRO A 15 9.43 63.28 17.04
N ASP A 16 9.74 62.01 16.87
CA ASP A 16 10.95 61.36 17.38
C ASP A 16 12.20 61.91 16.67
N ASP A 17 13.19 62.30 17.47
CA ASP A 17 14.56 62.60 17.05
C ASP A 17 15.24 61.32 16.54
N HIS A 18 14.92 60.94 15.31
CA HIS A 18 15.63 59.85 14.65
C HIS A 18 16.97 60.34 14.07
N PRO A 19 18.07 59.61 14.30
CA PRO A 19 19.38 59.96 13.75
C PRO A 19 19.31 60.07 12.22
N GLU A 20 20.07 61.03 11.68
CA GLU A 20 20.05 61.39 10.27
C GLU A 20 20.31 60.16 9.38
N GLY A 21 19.27 59.73 8.64
CA GLY A 21 19.28 58.50 7.84
C GLY A 21 18.14 57.51 8.15
N TRP A 22 17.44 57.67 9.27
CA TRP A 22 16.37 56.76 9.72
C TRP A 22 14.94 57.24 9.43
N LYS A 23 14.78 58.28 8.60
CA LYS A 23 13.49 58.88 8.22
C LYS A 23 12.50 57.91 7.54
N TYR A 24 12.94 56.71 7.17
CA TYR A 24 12.16 55.68 6.47
C TYR A 24 11.64 54.56 7.37
N ALA A 25 11.94 54.56 8.68
CA ALA A 25 11.51 53.48 9.58
C ALA A 25 9.98 53.47 9.83
N ASP A 26 9.36 54.66 9.79
CA ASP A 26 7.93 54.87 10.01
C ASP A 26 7.12 54.94 8.71
N GLU A 27 7.77 54.86 7.55
CA GLU A 27 7.02 54.74 6.31
C GLU A 27 6.25 53.41 6.33
N PRO A 28 4.92 53.42 6.14
CA PRO A 28 4.15 52.21 6.06
C PRO A 28 4.72 51.39 4.90
N ARG A 29 5.40 50.28 5.24
CA ARG A 29 6.04 49.41 4.25
C ARG A 29 5.07 49.18 3.11
N PRO A 30 5.47 49.39 1.84
CA PRO A 30 4.57 49.21 0.73
C PRO A 30 3.96 47.82 0.82
N VAL A 31 2.65 47.78 1.06
CA VAL A 31 1.88 46.53 1.10
C VAL A 31 2.06 45.94 -0.28
N ARG A 32 2.87 44.88 -0.38
CA ARG A 32 3.11 44.19 -1.66
C ARG A 32 1.75 43.94 -2.28
N PRO A 33 1.52 44.36 -3.54
CA PRO A 33 0.22 44.17 -4.17
C PRO A 33 -0.14 42.70 -4.04
N SER A 34 -1.23 42.44 -3.31
CA SER A 34 -1.83 41.12 -3.22
C SER A 34 -2.13 40.72 -4.66
N ARG A 35 -1.27 39.88 -5.22
CA ARG A 35 -1.44 39.32 -6.56
C ARG A 35 -2.80 38.63 -6.53
N GLY A 36 -3.81 39.27 -7.12
CA GLY A 36 -5.18 38.78 -7.27
C GLY A 36 -5.29 37.53 -8.16
N GLY A 37 -4.24 36.73 -8.22
CA GLY A 37 -4.26 35.42 -8.84
C GLY A 37 -4.79 34.44 -7.81
N LYS A 38 -5.91 33.79 -8.13
CA LYS A 38 -6.34 32.51 -7.59
C LYS A 38 -5.10 31.72 -7.18
N ARG A 39 -4.75 31.71 -5.88
CA ARG A 39 -3.67 30.87 -5.41
C ARG A 39 -4.12 29.47 -5.75
N SER A 40 -3.55 28.86 -6.79
CA SER A 40 -3.63 27.42 -6.99
C SER A 40 -3.39 26.83 -5.61
N SER A 41 -4.39 26.15 -5.05
CA SER A 41 -4.35 25.66 -3.68
C SER A 41 -2.95 25.13 -3.38
N PRO A 42 -2.35 25.46 -2.23
CA PRO A 42 -0.99 25.06 -1.91
C PRO A 42 -0.80 23.60 -2.29
N PRO A 43 0.32 23.20 -2.93
CA PRO A 43 0.49 21.86 -3.51
C PRO A 43 0.14 20.71 -2.55
N GLY A 44 0.16 20.95 -1.23
CA GLY A 44 -0.36 20.04 -0.21
C GLY A 44 -1.88 19.76 -0.26
N LYS A 45 -2.74 20.73 -0.56
CA LYS A 45 -4.21 20.53 -0.60
C LYS A 45 -4.64 19.65 -1.78
N ARG A 46 -3.98 19.74 -2.94
CA ARG A 46 -4.24 18.84 -4.08
C ARG A 46 -3.75 17.41 -3.82
N ARG A 47 -2.70 17.24 -3.00
CA ARG A 47 -2.17 15.93 -2.59
C ARG A 47 -3.03 15.22 -1.55
N LEU A 48 -3.75 15.96 -0.71
CA LEU A 48 -4.74 15.39 0.20
C LEU A 48 -6.04 14.98 -0.52
N ALA A 49 -6.42 15.65 -1.61
CA ALA A 49 -7.57 15.23 -2.44
C ALA A 49 -7.36 13.86 -3.11
N LEU A 50 -6.10 13.47 -3.32
CA LEU A 50 -5.71 12.14 -3.78
C LEU A 50 -5.85 11.05 -2.69
N MET A 51 -6.08 11.42 -1.42
CA MET A 51 -6.48 10.49 -0.33
C MET A 51 -7.98 10.23 -0.29
N THR A 52 -8.78 11.06 -0.96
CA THR A 52 -10.24 11.06 -0.82
C THR A 52 -10.93 10.09 -1.77
N THR A 53 -10.18 9.39 -2.64
CA THR A 53 -10.77 8.27 -3.38
C THR A 53 -10.91 7.08 -2.42
N PRO A 54 -12.14 6.57 -2.22
CA PRO A 54 -12.37 5.46 -1.29
C PRO A 54 -11.60 4.19 -1.69
N GLU A 55 -11.24 4.06 -2.96
CA GLU A 55 -10.40 2.97 -3.48
C GLU A 55 -9.00 2.97 -2.85
N ARG A 56 -8.31 4.12 -2.88
CA ARG A 56 -6.94 4.21 -2.34
C ARG A 56 -6.92 4.04 -0.83
N TYR A 57 -7.96 4.51 -0.16
CA TYR A 57 -8.14 4.29 1.27
C TYR A 57 -8.19 2.78 1.58
N ARG A 58 -9.03 2.04 0.86
CA ARG A 58 -9.13 0.57 1.00
C ARG A 58 -7.83 -0.14 0.65
N GLU A 59 -7.11 0.32 -0.38
CA GLU A 59 -5.82 -0.26 -0.74
C GLU A 59 -4.76 -0.03 0.35
N ILE A 60 -4.69 1.16 0.93
CA ILE A 60 -3.75 1.45 2.03
C ILE A 60 -4.11 0.61 3.26
N LEU A 61 -5.39 0.48 3.57
CA LEU A 61 -5.87 -0.38 4.65
C LEU A 61 -5.49 -1.84 4.40
N ALA A 62 -5.68 -2.35 3.18
CA ALA A 62 -5.29 -3.70 2.80
C ALA A 62 -3.77 -3.93 2.91
N ILE A 63 -2.94 -2.93 2.56
CA ILE A 63 -1.47 -2.99 2.75
C ILE A 63 -1.12 -3.16 4.23
N ILE A 64 -1.82 -2.46 5.12
CA ILE A 64 -1.59 -2.55 6.56
C ILE A 64 -2.05 -3.92 7.07
N GLU A 65 -3.26 -4.35 6.74
CA GLU A 65 -3.81 -5.64 7.19
C GLU A 65 -2.98 -6.85 6.74
N HIS A 66 -2.45 -6.80 5.52
CA HIS A 66 -1.68 -7.90 4.92
C HIS A 66 -0.17 -7.72 5.10
N TRP A 67 0.27 -6.80 5.97
CA TRP A 67 1.70 -6.54 6.16
C TRP A 67 2.43 -7.81 6.64
N PRO A 68 3.58 -8.19 6.06
CA PRO A 68 4.21 -9.44 6.42
C PRO A 68 4.71 -9.44 7.87
N LEU A 69 4.40 -10.52 8.62
CA LEU A 69 4.69 -10.63 10.05
C LEU A 69 6.18 -10.80 10.39
N ASN A 70 7.01 -11.13 9.39
CA ASN A 70 8.45 -11.31 9.54
C ASN A 70 9.26 -10.02 9.34
N ARG A 71 8.59 -8.88 9.09
CA ARG A 71 9.24 -7.59 8.85
C ARG A 71 8.75 -6.57 9.86
N PRO A 72 9.64 -5.75 10.47
CA PRO A 72 9.21 -4.67 11.34
C PRO A 72 8.29 -3.72 10.59
N LEU A 73 7.14 -3.45 11.19
CA LEU A 73 6.18 -2.46 10.71
C LEU A 73 6.56 -1.11 11.34
N ASP A 74 7.02 -0.18 10.51
CA ASP A 74 7.31 1.20 10.93
C ASP A 74 6.58 2.16 10.00
N TRP A 75 6.14 3.28 10.56
CA TRP A 75 5.52 4.38 9.83
C TRP A 75 6.37 4.85 8.66
N LYS A 76 7.71 4.89 8.82
CA LYS A 76 8.63 5.29 7.74
C LYS A 76 8.58 4.31 6.57
N VAL A 77 8.65 3.00 6.86
CA VAL A 77 8.62 1.95 5.83
C VAL A 77 7.27 1.92 5.12
N LEU A 78 6.18 2.10 5.86
CA LEU A 78 4.84 2.22 5.30
C LEU A 78 4.72 3.44 4.37
N MET A 79 5.23 4.60 4.80
CA MET A 79 5.24 5.82 3.98
C MET A 79 6.08 5.67 2.72
N ASP A 80 7.25 5.01 2.81
CA ASP A 80 8.10 4.76 1.64
C ASP A 80 7.38 3.85 0.63
N LEU A 81 6.68 2.82 1.09
CA LEU A 81 5.92 1.91 0.23
C LEU A 81 4.72 2.59 -0.44
N ILE A 82 3.94 3.37 0.32
CA ILE A 82 2.82 4.16 -0.21
C ILE A 82 3.35 5.25 -1.18
N GLY A 83 4.49 5.86 -0.86
CA GLY A 83 5.16 6.85 -1.69
C GLY A 83 5.62 6.28 -3.03
N ALA A 84 6.19 5.07 -3.02
CA ALA A 84 6.59 4.35 -4.22
C ALA A 84 5.39 3.98 -5.11
N ARG A 85 4.27 3.57 -4.50
CA ARG A 85 3.07 3.11 -5.23
C ARG A 85 2.23 4.25 -5.83
N TYR A 86 2.07 5.36 -5.11
CA TYR A 86 1.18 6.45 -5.51
C TYR A 86 1.90 7.76 -5.87
N HIS A 87 3.24 7.74 -5.95
CA HIS A 87 4.09 8.89 -6.31
C HIS A 87 3.76 10.16 -5.51
N GLY A 88 3.66 10.02 -4.18
CA GLY A 88 3.28 11.09 -3.26
C GLY A 88 4.24 11.23 -2.09
N LYS A 89 4.38 12.45 -1.55
CA LYS A 89 5.02 12.67 -0.25
C LYS A 89 3.96 12.52 0.82
N TRP A 90 3.98 11.37 1.50
CA TRP A 90 3.06 11.04 2.58
C TRP A 90 3.69 11.43 3.91
N THR A 91 2.88 11.95 4.82
CA THR A 91 3.31 12.23 6.19
C THR A 91 2.48 11.40 7.15
N ARG A 92 3.09 10.99 8.27
CA ARG A 92 2.40 10.29 9.36
C ARG A 92 1.15 11.05 9.81
N GLN A 93 1.26 12.38 9.90
CA GLN A 93 0.14 13.25 10.27
C GLN A 93 -1.05 13.18 9.31
N ALA A 94 -0.83 12.88 8.02
CA ALA A 94 -1.92 12.73 7.06
C ALA A 94 -2.65 11.40 7.24
N LEU A 95 -1.92 10.32 7.56
CA LEU A 95 -2.50 8.99 7.80
C LEU A 95 -3.18 8.90 9.17
N ALA A 96 -2.60 9.54 10.20
CA ALA A 96 -3.15 9.57 11.56
C ALA A 96 -4.43 10.40 11.73
N LYS A 97 -4.92 11.05 10.66
CA LYS A 97 -6.24 11.70 10.65
C LYS A 97 -7.40 10.72 10.45
N TYR A 98 -7.10 9.49 10.04
CA TYR A 98 -8.09 8.47 9.76
C TYR A 98 -7.98 7.40 10.84
N ASP A 99 -9.00 7.34 11.70
CA ASP A 99 -8.99 6.46 12.88
C ASP A 99 -8.89 4.99 12.45
N ASP A 100 -9.60 4.54 11.41
CA ASP A 100 -9.51 3.13 10.99
C ASP A 100 -8.11 2.74 10.50
N LEU A 101 -7.38 3.64 9.84
CA LEU A 101 -6.00 3.37 9.42
C LEU A 101 -5.06 3.31 10.62
N GLN A 102 -5.30 4.16 11.62
CA GLN A 102 -4.53 4.15 12.85
C GLN A 102 -4.79 2.88 13.65
N ASP A 103 -6.04 2.45 13.75
CA ASP A 103 -6.44 1.21 14.43
C ASP A 103 -5.92 -0.03 13.72
N ALA A 104 -6.00 -0.06 12.38
CA ALA A 104 -5.41 -1.13 11.58
C ALA A 104 -3.88 -1.19 11.80
N PHE A 105 -3.21 -0.04 11.85
CA PHE A 105 -1.78 0.04 12.05
C PHE A 105 -1.36 -0.45 13.45
N THR A 106 -2.01 0.02 14.50
CA THR A 106 -1.70 -0.38 15.89
C THR A 106 -1.97 -1.87 16.10
N LYS A 107 -3.10 -2.38 15.58
CA LYS A 107 -3.45 -3.79 15.61
C LYS A 107 -2.40 -4.64 14.88
N ARG A 108 -2.00 -4.25 13.67
CA ARG A 108 -0.99 -5.00 12.92
C ARG A 108 0.39 -4.91 13.57
N LEU A 109 0.75 -3.76 14.13
CA LEU A 109 2.01 -3.56 14.84
C LEU A 109 2.12 -4.56 16.01
N GLY A 110 1.07 -4.69 16.82
CA GLY A 110 1.03 -5.69 17.89
C GLY A 110 1.20 -7.12 17.37
N GLN A 111 0.53 -7.47 16.26
CA GLN A 111 0.68 -8.81 15.65
C GLN A 111 2.11 -9.08 15.15
N VAL A 112 2.76 -8.08 14.54
CA VAL A 112 4.14 -8.18 14.07
C VAL A 112 5.10 -8.32 15.26
N GLU A 113 4.92 -7.51 16.30
CA GLU A 113 5.75 -7.59 17.51
C GLU A 113 5.59 -8.92 18.24
N GLU A 114 4.35 -9.43 18.37
CA GLU A 114 4.09 -10.75 18.93
C GLU A 114 4.71 -11.87 18.08
N ALA A 115 4.57 -11.81 16.75
CA ALA A 115 5.16 -12.80 15.85
C ALA A 115 6.69 -12.79 15.94
N MET A 116 7.30 -11.60 16.01
CA MET A 116 8.73 -11.41 16.18
C MET A 116 9.19 -11.87 17.57
N ALA A 117 8.42 -11.62 18.63
CA ALA A 117 8.71 -12.09 19.98
C ALA A 117 8.61 -13.61 20.10
N LYS A 118 7.62 -14.23 19.43
CA LYS A 118 7.50 -15.70 19.33
C LYS A 118 8.61 -16.32 18.49
N ALA A 119 9.09 -15.61 17.47
CA ALA A 119 10.21 -16.04 16.63
C ALA A 119 11.58 -15.88 17.31
N LYS A 120 11.69 -15.04 18.35
CA LYS A 120 12.88 -15.01 19.20
C LYS A 120 12.97 -16.34 19.96
N PRO A 121 14.06 -17.12 19.81
CA PRO A 121 14.21 -18.37 20.53
C PRO A 121 14.17 -18.09 22.04
N LYS A 122 13.26 -18.76 22.76
CA LYS A 122 13.07 -18.61 24.22
C LYS A 122 14.21 -19.19 25.05
N ASP A 123 15.14 -19.89 24.41
CA ASP A 123 16.26 -20.56 25.05
C ASP A 123 17.54 -20.11 24.34
N GLY A 124 18.65 -19.99 25.07
CA GLY A 124 19.98 -19.56 24.60
C GLY A 124 20.62 -20.34 23.43
N LYS A 125 19.84 -21.01 22.58
CA LYS A 125 20.23 -21.36 21.21
C LYS A 125 20.56 -20.08 20.46
N LYS A 126 21.87 -19.83 20.32
CA LYS A 126 22.44 -18.85 19.40
C LYS A 126 21.62 -18.84 18.11
N PRO A 127 21.20 -17.66 17.61
CA PRO A 127 20.55 -17.59 16.30
C PRO A 127 21.48 -18.31 15.33
N ARG A 128 20.94 -19.29 14.57
CA ARG A 128 21.68 -19.88 13.44
C ARG A 128 22.26 -18.69 12.69
N LYS A 129 23.59 -18.60 12.62
CA LYS A 129 24.31 -17.48 11.99
C LYS A 129 23.52 -17.09 10.76
N ALA A 130 23.05 -15.84 10.72
CA ALA A 130 22.37 -15.34 9.54
C ALA A 130 23.25 -15.71 8.36
N ARG A 131 22.70 -16.51 7.44
CA ARG A 131 23.42 -16.89 6.22
C ARG A 131 24.03 -15.63 5.65
N THR A 132 25.31 -15.67 5.34
CA THR A 132 25.97 -14.53 4.70
C THR A 132 25.14 -14.13 3.48
N ARG A 133 25.20 -12.85 3.09
CA ARG A 133 24.40 -12.34 1.96
C ARG A 133 24.55 -13.24 0.71
N ASP A 134 25.74 -13.80 0.52
CA ASP A 134 26.07 -14.72 -0.58
C ASP A 134 25.37 -16.08 -0.44
N GLU A 135 25.34 -16.67 0.75
CA GLU A 135 24.61 -17.92 1.03
C GLU A 135 23.08 -17.76 0.87
N GLN A 136 22.55 -16.57 1.17
CA GLN A 136 21.13 -16.26 0.92
C GLN A 136 20.84 -16.15 -0.57
N VAL A 137 21.72 -15.49 -1.32
CA VAL A 137 21.60 -15.36 -2.78
C VAL A 137 21.68 -16.73 -3.45
N GLU A 138 22.62 -17.61 -3.05
CA GLU A 138 22.67 -18.96 -3.58
C GLU A 138 21.41 -19.77 -3.27
N TYR A 139 20.90 -19.68 -2.05
CA TYR A 139 19.69 -20.39 -1.67
C TYR A 139 18.49 -19.94 -2.49
N LEU A 140 18.31 -18.63 -2.68
CA LEU A 140 17.24 -18.07 -3.51
C LEU A 140 17.40 -18.47 -4.98
N LYS A 141 18.63 -18.49 -5.52
CA LYS A 141 18.89 -18.99 -6.88
C LYS A 141 18.45 -20.44 -7.05
N ARG A 142 18.80 -21.31 -6.09
CA ARG A 142 18.38 -22.73 -6.12
C ARG A 142 16.86 -22.90 -6.09
N GLN A 143 16.17 -22.09 -5.28
CA GLN A 143 14.70 -22.11 -5.26
C GLN A 143 14.10 -21.64 -6.59
N LEU A 144 14.67 -20.59 -7.18
CA LEU A 144 14.23 -20.05 -8.47
C LEU A 144 14.43 -21.09 -9.58
N ASP A 145 15.58 -21.77 -9.60
CA ASP A 145 15.87 -22.83 -10.56
C ASP A 145 14.91 -24.03 -10.42
N ALA A 146 14.58 -24.42 -9.19
CA ALA A 146 13.61 -25.48 -8.92
C ALA A 146 12.20 -25.10 -9.42
N ALA A 147 11.74 -23.88 -9.11
CA ALA A 147 10.45 -23.39 -9.55
C ALA A 147 10.38 -23.27 -11.09
N ASN A 148 11.46 -22.83 -11.74
CA ASN A 148 11.53 -22.76 -13.20
C ASN A 148 11.41 -24.14 -13.86
N LYS A 149 12.05 -25.17 -13.29
CA LYS A 149 11.92 -26.55 -13.78
C LYS A 149 10.48 -27.04 -13.68
N GLU A 150 9.84 -26.82 -12.55
CA GLU A 150 8.44 -27.19 -12.35
C GLU A 150 7.51 -26.48 -13.36
N ILE A 151 7.73 -25.19 -13.63
CA ILE A 151 6.98 -24.45 -14.65
C ILE A 151 7.16 -25.08 -16.04
N VAL A 152 8.38 -25.48 -16.40
CA VAL A 152 8.64 -26.13 -17.69
C VAL A 152 7.92 -27.47 -17.77
N ASP A 153 8.02 -28.30 -16.73
CA ASP A 153 7.37 -29.61 -16.68
C ASP A 153 5.84 -29.49 -16.78
N LEU A 154 5.24 -28.54 -16.03
CA LEU A 154 3.81 -28.26 -16.10
C LEU A 154 3.37 -27.77 -17.49
N LYS A 155 4.18 -26.95 -18.16
CA LYS A 155 3.89 -26.51 -19.54
C LYS A 155 3.91 -27.68 -20.52
N VAL A 156 4.85 -28.61 -20.37
CA VAL A 156 4.91 -29.83 -21.20
C VAL A 156 3.68 -30.69 -20.96
N GLN A 157 3.31 -30.94 -19.70
CA GLN A 157 2.11 -31.70 -19.37
C GLN A 157 0.83 -31.05 -19.93
N TYR A 158 0.73 -29.72 -19.81
CA TYR A 158 -0.39 -28.97 -20.37
C TYR A 158 -0.50 -29.15 -21.87
N ALA A 159 0.61 -29.03 -22.61
CA ALA A 159 0.64 -29.25 -24.06
C ALA A 159 0.24 -30.69 -24.44
N ILE A 160 0.65 -31.70 -23.65
CA ILE A 160 0.27 -33.10 -23.88
C ILE A 160 -1.25 -33.28 -23.70
N LEU A 161 -1.81 -32.74 -22.62
CA LEU A 161 -3.24 -32.81 -22.32
C LEU A 161 -4.07 -32.07 -23.36
N ASP A 162 -3.65 -30.88 -23.78
CA ASP A 162 -4.35 -30.10 -24.79
C ASP A 162 -4.39 -30.82 -26.14
N ASN A 163 -3.26 -31.39 -26.58
CA ASN A 163 -3.21 -32.24 -27.77
C ASN A 163 -4.10 -33.49 -27.65
N ARG A 164 -4.24 -34.05 -26.44
CA ARG A 164 -5.15 -35.18 -26.19
C ARG A 164 -6.61 -34.74 -26.27
N MET A 165 -6.96 -33.59 -25.70
CA MET A 165 -8.30 -33.01 -25.78
C MET A 165 -8.67 -32.66 -27.22
N ALA A 166 -7.76 -32.09 -28.01
CA ALA A 166 -7.99 -31.79 -29.42
C ALA A 166 -8.32 -33.06 -30.23
N ARG A 167 -7.56 -34.14 -30.01
CA ARG A 167 -7.86 -35.46 -30.61
C ARG A 167 -9.21 -36.00 -30.19
N TRP A 168 -9.55 -35.92 -28.90
CA TRP A 168 -10.85 -36.36 -28.38
C TRP A 168 -12.01 -35.55 -28.96
N ARG A 169 -11.87 -34.23 -29.06
CA ARG A 169 -12.87 -33.35 -29.71
C ARG A 169 -13.10 -33.78 -31.16
N LYS A 170 -12.03 -34.00 -31.94
CA LYS A 170 -12.13 -34.47 -33.33
C LYS A 170 -12.86 -35.81 -33.42
N ASN A 171 -12.53 -36.76 -32.55
CA ASN A 171 -13.17 -38.08 -32.52
C ASN A 171 -14.63 -38.03 -32.09
N ALA A 172 -14.99 -37.16 -31.14
CA ALA A 172 -16.36 -36.96 -30.69
C ALA A 172 -17.22 -36.36 -31.82
N LEU A 173 -16.72 -35.33 -32.50
CA LEU A 173 -17.38 -34.73 -33.67
C LEU A 173 -17.59 -35.76 -34.79
N GLY A 174 -16.56 -36.57 -35.09
CA GLY A 174 -16.69 -37.65 -36.08
C GLY A 174 -17.72 -38.73 -35.72
N ARG A 175 -18.11 -38.83 -34.45
CA ARG A 175 -19.16 -39.72 -33.95
C ARG A 175 -20.50 -39.01 -33.71
N GLY A 176 -20.62 -37.74 -34.08
CA GLY A 176 -21.82 -36.94 -33.87
C GLY A 176 -22.15 -36.68 -32.38
N MET A 177 -21.19 -36.82 -31.47
CA MET A 177 -21.41 -36.54 -30.06
C MET A 177 -21.55 -35.03 -29.82
N THR A 178 -22.58 -34.63 -29.08
CA THR A 178 -22.80 -33.23 -28.69
C THR A 178 -22.06 -32.89 -27.41
N VAL A 179 -21.82 -31.59 -27.16
CA VAL A 179 -21.15 -31.12 -25.93
C VAL A 179 -21.91 -31.56 -24.67
N ALA A 180 -23.25 -31.52 -24.69
CA ALA A 180 -24.08 -31.99 -23.59
C ALA A 180 -23.90 -33.48 -23.26
N GLN A 181 -23.55 -34.31 -24.25
CA GLN A 181 -23.24 -35.72 -24.03
C GLN A 181 -21.84 -35.92 -23.44
N LEU A 182 -20.87 -35.07 -23.80
CA LEU A 182 -19.51 -35.10 -23.24
C LEU A 182 -19.47 -34.58 -21.79
N ASP A 183 -20.32 -33.60 -21.46
CA ASP A 183 -20.42 -33.03 -20.11
C ASP A 183 -21.25 -33.89 -19.14
N LYS A 184 -21.92 -34.92 -19.65
CA LYS A 184 -22.65 -35.86 -18.80
C LYS A 184 -21.66 -36.54 -17.85
N LYS A 185 -21.96 -36.53 -16.54
CA LYS A 185 -21.14 -37.22 -15.54
C LYS A 185 -20.85 -38.65 -15.98
N LEU A 186 -19.57 -39.04 -15.94
CA LEU A 186 -19.18 -40.43 -16.18
C LEU A 186 -19.95 -41.31 -15.19
N GLN A 187 -20.58 -42.37 -15.70
CA GLN A 187 -21.16 -43.38 -14.82
C GLN A 187 -20.03 -44.03 -14.02
N GLU A 188 -20.24 -44.22 -12.73
CA GLU A 188 -19.32 -44.97 -11.90
C GLU A 188 -19.22 -46.38 -12.47
N ASN A 189 -18.04 -46.75 -12.97
CA ASN A 189 -17.81 -48.11 -13.43
C ASN A 189 -17.88 -49.04 -12.20
N ASP A 190 -18.93 -49.87 -12.13
CA ASP A 190 -19.02 -50.97 -11.19
C ASP A 190 -17.98 -52.04 -11.56
N ARG A 191 -16.77 -51.88 -11.00
CA ARG A 191 -15.64 -52.79 -11.21
C ARG A 191 -15.78 -54.11 -10.43
N GLY A 192 -16.92 -54.38 -9.79
CA GLY A 192 -17.12 -55.55 -8.93
C GLY A 192 -17.66 -56.81 -9.61
N ARG A 193 -17.95 -56.80 -10.92
CA ARG A 193 -18.73 -57.87 -11.57
C ARG A 193 -18.01 -58.79 -12.57
N SER A 194 -16.74 -58.58 -12.88
CA SER A 194 -16.05 -59.32 -13.96
C SER A 194 -14.92 -60.21 -13.46
N ASP A 195 -15.19 -61.15 -12.54
CA ASP A 195 -14.27 -62.25 -12.24
C ASP A 195 -15.00 -63.45 -11.61
N LYS A 196 -16.03 -63.97 -12.29
CA LYS A 196 -16.63 -65.29 -12.01
C LYS A 196 -17.20 -65.88 -13.30
N SER A 197 -16.37 -66.57 -14.09
CA SER A 197 -16.80 -67.64 -15.00
C SER A 197 -15.62 -68.53 -15.33
#